data_AF-A0A959C125-F1
#
_entry.id   AF-A0A959C125-F1
#
_cell.length_a   1.000
_cell.length_b   1.000
_cell.length_c   1.000
_cell.angle_alpha   90.00
_cell.angle_beta   90.00
_cell.angle_gamma   90.00
#
_symmetry.space_group_name_H-M   'P 1'
#
loop_
_entity.id
_entity.type
_entity.pdbx_description
1 polymer ?
#
loop_
_entity_poly.entity_id
_entity_poly.type
_entity_poly.pdbx_seq_one_letter_code
_entity_poly.pdbx_strand_id
1 'polypeptide(L)' 'IALGHPLGASGARLVLTALRQLELTGGRYGLCTMCIGVGQGIAMIIERM' A
#
# COMPACT_ATOMS: atom_id res chain seq x y z
N ILE A 1 -1.22 -2.87 -11.40
CA ILE A 1 -0.51 -3.19 -12.67
C ILE A 1 -0.59 -2.03 -13.66
N ALA A 2 -1.77 -1.45 -13.93
CA ALA A 2 -1.95 -0.36 -14.90
C ALA A 2 -1.01 0.87 -14.73
N LEU A 3 -0.55 1.15 -13.51
CA LEU A 3 0.34 2.28 -13.20
C LEU A 3 1.84 1.91 -13.23
N GLY A 4 2.17 0.70 -13.65
CA GLY A 4 3.52 0.14 -13.59
C GLY A 4 3.94 -0.32 -12.20
N HIS A 5 5.15 -0.86 -12.13
CA HIS A 5 5.80 -1.34 -10.90
C HIS A 5 7.26 -0.88 -10.86
N PRO A 6 7.52 0.42 -10.59
CA PRO A 6 8.89 0.87 -10.33
C PRO A 6 9.39 0.20 -9.04
N LEU A 7 10.43 -0.61 -9.17
CA LEU A 7 11.05 -1.32 -8.06
C LEU A 7 11.54 -0.30 -7.00
N GLY A 8 11.33 -0.60 -5.72
CA GLY A 8 11.70 0.30 -4.61
C GLY A 8 10.73 1.46 -4.35
N ALA A 9 9.99 1.96 -5.35
CA ALA A 9 9.02 3.05 -5.17
C ALA A 9 7.56 2.58 -5.01
N SER A 10 7.24 1.40 -5.55
CA SER A 10 5.85 0.90 -5.57
C SER A 10 5.23 0.72 -4.19
N GLY A 11 6.03 0.38 -3.16
CA GLY A 11 5.54 0.17 -1.79
C GLY A 11 5.02 1.46 -1.17
N ALA A 12 5.84 2.51 -1.20
CA ALA A 12 5.46 3.85 -0.74
C ALA A 12 4.23 4.37 -1.50
N ARG A 13 4.17 4.15 -2.81
CA ARG A 13 3.02 4.55 -3.63
C ARG A 13 1.72 3.85 -3.19
N LEU A 14 1.77 2.54 -2.91
CA LEU A 14 0.60 1.80 -2.43
C LEU A 14 0.11 2.33 -1.09
N VAL A 15 1.02 2.49 -0.13
CA VAL A 15 0.68 2.98 1.22
C VAL A 15 0.09 4.39 1.16
N LEU A 16 0.70 5.31 0.40
CA LEU A 16 0.18 6.68 0.26
C LEU A 16 -1.20 6.71 -0.42
N THR A 17 -1.42 5.84 -1.40
CA THR A 17 -2.73 5.71 -2.05
C THR A 17 -3.78 5.22 -1.04
N ALA A 18 -3.46 4.20 -0.25
CA ALA A 18 -4.36 3.67 0.76
C ALA A 18 -4.68 4.69 1.86
N LEU A 19 -3.67 5.41 2.39
CA LEU A 19 -3.88 6.50 3.36
C LEU A 19 -4.83 7.57 2.81
N ARG A 20 -4.60 8.05 1.59
CA ARG A 20 -5.48 9.04 0.95
C ARG A 20 -6.90 8.50 0.78
N GLN A 21 -7.07 7.22 0.45
CA GLN A 21 -8.41 6.62 0.36
C GLN A 21 -9.10 6.55 1.72
N LEU A 22 -8.39 6.22 2.79
CA LEU A 22 -8.96 6.24 4.15
C LEU A 22 -9.40 7.66 4.54
N GLU A 23 -8.59 8.68 4.25
CA GLU A 23 -8.95 10.08 4.50
C GLU A 23 -10.21 10.49 3.74
N LEU A 24 -10.30 10.15 2.45
CA LEU A 24 -11.44 10.51 1.60
C LEU A 24 -12.73 9.79 1.99
N THR A 25 -12.64 8.55 2.47
CA THR A 25 -13.80 7.70 2.78
C THR A 25 -14.19 7.71 4.26
N GLY A 26 -13.37 8.33 5.12
CA GLY A 26 -13.53 8.27 6.57
C GLY A 26 -13.15 6.90 7.17
N GLY A 27 -12.60 5.97 6.38
CA GLY A 27 -12.17 4.65 6.83
C GLY A 27 -11.10 4.74 7.93
N ARG A 28 -11.05 3.72 8.80
CA ARG A 28 -10.14 3.69 9.96
C ARG A 28 -8.86 2.91 9.71
N TYR A 29 -8.95 1.70 9.15
CA TYR A 29 -7.83 0.82 8.92
C TYR A 29 -7.68 0.45 7.45
N GLY A 30 -6.44 0.38 6.97
CA GLY A 30 -6.08 -0.13 5.65
C GLY A 30 -5.01 -1.21 5.75
N LEU A 31 -5.12 -2.24 4.92
CA LEU A 31 -4.11 -3.29 4.76
C LEU A 31 -3.42 -3.13 3.41
N CYS A 32 -2.10 -3.02 3.44
CA CYS A 32 -1.25 -3.01 2.25
C CYS A 32 -0.39 -4.28 2.24
N THR A 33 -0.41 -5.01 1.12
CA THR A 33 0.43 -6.21 0.93
C THR A 33 1.16 -6.14 -0.41
N MET A 34 2.32 -6.77 -0.49
CA MET A 34 3.07 -6.87 -1.74
C MET A 34 3.89 -8.16 -1.79
N CYS A 35 3.97 -8.78 -2.96
CA CYS A 35 4.93 -9.83 -3.25
C CYS A 35 6.32 -9.23 -3.51
N ILE A 36 7.35 -9.99 -3.15
CA ILE A 36 8.76 -9.68 -3.41
C ILE A 36 9.35 -10.87 -4.18
N GLY A 37 10.39 -10.63 -4.98
CA GLY A 37 11.09 -11.69 -5.71
C GLY A 37 11.57 -12.82 -4.78
N VAL A 38 11.82 -14.00 -5.37
CA VAL A 38 12.32 -15.17 -4.63
C VAL A 38 11.33 -15.68 -3.55
N GLY A 39 10.03 -15.52 -3.80
CA GLY A 39 8.97 -16.08 -2.94
C GLY A 39 8.76 -15.35 -1.62
N GLN A 40 9.18 -14.09 -1.52
CA GLN A 40 9.04 -13.27 -0.32
C GLN A 40 7.77 -12.39 -0.38
N GLY A 41 7.39 -11.80 0.75
CA GLY A 41 6.27 -10.87 0.81
C GLY A 41 6.32 -9.97 2.04
N ILE A 42 5.60 -8.86 1.96
CA ILE A 42 5.45 -7.90 3.07
C ILE A 42 3.98 -7.51 3.23
N ALA A 43 3.56 -7.28 4.47
CA ALA A 43 2.24 -6.78 4.83
C ALA A 43 2.36 -5.69 5.89
N MET A 44 1.47 -4.70 5.83
CA MET A 44 1.42 -3.56 6.75
C MET A 44 -0.04 -3.14 6.96
N ILE A 45 -0.39 -2.85 8.22
CA ILE A 45 -1.63 -2.16 8.58
C ILE A 45 -1.33 -0.68 8.80
N ILE A 46 -2.19 0.19 8.28
CA ILE A 46 -2.20 1.62 8.52
C ILE A 46 -3.50 2.02 9.22
N GLU A 47 -3.42 2.88 10.24
CA GLU A 47 -4.58 3.50 10.89
C GLU A 47 -4.62 4.98 10.53
N ARG A 48 -5.79 5.47 10.12
CA ARG A 48 -6.02 6.90 9.87
C ARG A 48 -6.20 7.61 11.22
N MET A 49 -5.49 8.72 11.39
CA MET A 49 -5.68 9.65 12.51
C MET A 49 -6.91 10.54 12.36
#